data_AF-A0A176RTI3-F1
#
_entry.id   AF-A0A176RTI3-F1
#
_cell.length_a   1.000
_cell.length_b   1.000
_cell.length_c   1.000
_cell.angle_alpha   90.00
_cell.angle_beta   90.00
_cell.angle_gamma   90.00
#
_symmetry.space_group_name_H-M   'P 1'
#
loop_
_entity.id
_entity.type
_entity.pdbx_description
1 polymer ?
#
loop_
_entity_poly.entity_id
_entity_poly.type
_entity_poly.pdbx_seq_one_letter_code
_entity_poly.pdbx_strand_id
1 'polypeptide(L)'
;MAVWQDDRLIADDTKKYNDSVEQAQQFIQGLARSLGVKSEYIVTGYEDALYYLWKEGNVPDNLDPLKSDLKDGLERQRLARLLSRGLNQPTGYCLPLRKHDDGKWQSSSWTFRRGKMYLIQGDSPMGLRLPLDSLPWVERKIQEERSLFEEHPPLQEFHGEVAQRYSQWVEAPPEHEGIHEQQLEYEKIFI
;
A
#
# COMPACT_ATOMS: atom_id res chain seq x y z
N MET A 1 -4.56 -13.39 -27.10
CA MET A 1 -3.14 -13.58 -26.73
C MET A 1 -3.02 -13.37 -25.22
N ALA A 2 -2.17 -14.13 -24.53
CA ALA A 2 -2.00 -13.97 -23.09
C ALA A 2 -1.31 -12.65 -22.78
N VAL A 3 -1.82 -11.88 -21.81
CA VAL A 3 -1.22 -10.60 -21.39
C VAL A 3 0.11 -10.85 -20.66
N TRP A 4 0.18 -11.92 -19.88
CA TRP A 4 1.41 -12.39 -19.23
C TRP A 4 2.11 -13.43 -20.11
N GLN A 5 3.41 -13.24 -20.33
CA GLN A 5 4.25 -14.15 -21.14
C GLN A 5 5.30 -14.90 -20.33
N ASP A 6 5.60 -14.45 -19.10
CA ASP A 6 6.60 -15.07 -18.23
C ASP A 6 5.99 -15.44 -16.88
N ASP A 7 5.67 -16.72 -16.73
CA ASP A 7 5.06 -17.28 -15.52
C ASP A 7 5.97 -17.14 -14.28
N ARG A 8 7.29 -16.96 -14.47
CA ARG A 8 8.24 -16.80 -13.36
C ARG A 8 8.05 -15.48 -12.60
N LEU A 9 7.34 -14.52 -13.20
CA LEU A 9 7.01 -13.24 -12.58
C LEU A 9 5.73 -13.30 -11.73
N ILE A 10 5.00 -14.43 -11.78
CA ILE A 10 3.83 -14.65 -10.94
C ILE A 10 4.32 -15.06 -9.55
N ALA A 11 3.84 -14.35 -8.52
CA ALA A 11 4.17 -14.67 -7.14
C ALA A 11 3.58 -16.03 -6.73
N ASP A 12 4.36 -16.80 -5.96
CA ASP A 12 3.98 -18.10 -5.42
C ASP A 12 3.38 -17.91 -4.02
N ASP A 13 2.10 -18.21 -3.87
CA ASP A 13 1.33 -18.03 -2.63
C ASP A 13 1.78 -18.95 -1.49
N THR A 14 2.55 -19.99 -1.79
CA THR A 14 3.12 -20.91 -0.78
C THR A 14 4.41 -20.39 -0.15
N LYS A 15 5.06 -19.39 -0.76
CA LYS A 15 6.32 -18.82 -0.29
C LYS A 15 6.11 -17.57 0.54
N LYS A 16 6.91 -17.43 1.60
CA LYS A 16 7.03 -16.16 2.32
C LYS A 16 8.13 -15.32 1.69
N TYR A 17 7.72 -14.19 1.14
CA TYR A 17 8.63 -13.15 0.66
C TYR A 17 9.00 -12.21 1.81
N ASN A 18 10.19 -11.63 1.77
CA ASN A 18 10.65 -10.68 2.77
C ASN A 18 10.21 -9.25 2.37
N ASP A 19 8.91 -9.09 2.18
CA ASP A 19 8.32 -7.84 1.71
C ASP A 19 8.30 -6.81 2.83
N SER A 20 8.89 -5.65 2.55
CA SER A 20 9.02 -4.54 3.49
C SER A 20 8.03 -3.42 3.16
N VAL A 21 7.72 -2.59 4.15
CA VAL A 21 6.84 -1.43 3.95
C VAL A 21 7.53 -0.40 3.05
N GLU A 22 8.85 -0.34 3.10
CA GLU A 22 9.70 0.51 2.26
C GLU A 22 9.59 0.11 0.78
N GLN A 23 9.62 -1.20 0.47
CA GLN A 23 9.40 -1.70 -0.90
C GLN A 23 7.98 -1.38 -1.38
N ALA A 24 6.96 -1.53 -0.52
CA ALA A 24 5.59 -1.15 -0.86
C ALA A 24 5.48 0.35 -1.18
N GLN A 25 6.23 1.20 -0.47
CA GLN A 25 6.30 2.63 -0.74
C GLN A 25 6.92 2.93 -2.11
N GLN A 26 8.07 2.31 -2.41
CA GLN A 26 8.74 2.47 -3.70
C GLN A 26 7.86 1.99 -4.86
N PHE A 27 7.19 0.85 -4.67
CA PHE A 27 6.26 0.30 -5.65
C PHE A 27 5.11 1.27 -5.93
N ILE A 28 4.43 1.76 -4.89
CA ILE A 28 3.24 2.61 -5.11
C ILE A 28 3.62 3.98 -5.69
N GLN A 29 4.81 4.51 -5.37
CA GLN A 29 5.35 5.71 -6.02
C GLN A 29 5.69 5.47 -7.49
N GLY A 30 6.28 4.32 -7.82
CA GLY A 30 6.51 3.89 -9.20
C GLY A 30 5.19 3.74 -9.98
N LEU A 31 4.19 3.12 -9.36
CA LEU A 31 2.85 2.94 -9.91
C LEU A 31 2.19 4.30 -10.18
N ALA A 32 2.21 5.23 -9.21
CA ALA A 32 1.64 6.56 -9.40
C ALA A 32 2.25 7.29 -10.60
N ARG A 33 3.59 7.27 -10.71
CA ARG A 33 4.32 7.84 -11.86
C ARG A 33 3.92 7.19 -13.18
N SER A 34 3.85 5.87 -13.23
CA SER A 34 3.47 5.11 -14.44
C SER A 34 2.04 5.41 -14.88
N LEU A 35 1.13 5.63 -13.94
CA LEU A 35 -0.27 5.98 -14.21
C LEU A 35 -0.49 7.48 -14.52
N GLY A 36 0.55 8.32 -14.39
CA GLY A 36 0.45 9.77 -14.58
C GLY A 36 -0.35 10.48 -13.49
N VAL A 37 -0.47 9.88 -12.30
CA VAL A 37 -1.14 10.49 -11.14
C VAL A 37 -0.10 10.98 -10.14
N LYS A 38 -0.43 12.08 -9.46
CA LYS A 38 0.49 12.67 -8.48
C LYS A 38 0.64 11.78 -7.24
N SER A 39 1.85 11.71 -6.71
CA SER A 39 2.16 10.98 -5.48
C SER A 39 1.47 11.55 -4.23
N GLU A 40 0.99 12.80 -4.28
CA GLU A 40 0.24 13.43 -3.18
C GLU A 40 -1.10 12.73 -2.86
N TYR A 41 -1.60 11.92 -3.80
CA TYR A 41 -2.81 11.12 -3.60
C TYR A 41 -2.54 9.76 -2.97
N ILE A 42 -1.28 9.41 -2.70
CA ILE A 42 -0.94 8.19 -1.96
C ILE A 42 -1.29 8.40 -0.49
N VAL A 43 -2.13 7.52 0.04
CA VAL A 43 -2.62 7.56 1.42
C VAL A 43 -1.94 6.46 2.22
N THR A 44 -1.22 6.84 3.27
CA THR A 44 -0.60 5.88 4.20
C THR A 44 -1.63 5.35 5.20
N GLY A 45 -1.69 4.03 5.35
CA GLY A 45 -2.55 3.34 6.30
C GLY A 45 -1.82 2.99 7.59
N TYR A 46 -2.49 3.18 8.73
CA TYR A 46 -1.97 2.91 10.07
C TYR A 46 -2.94 2.04 10.86
N GLU A 47 -2.44 1.19 11.75
CA GLU A 47 -3.27 0.49 12.73
C GLU A 47 -3.78 1.47 13.79
N ASP A 48 -5.03 1.30 14.25
CA ASP A 48 -5.66 2.16 15.25
C ASP A 48 -5.33 1.72 16.67
N ALA A 49 -4.18 2.16 17.20
CA ALA A 49 -3.78 1.80 18.56
C ALA A 49 -4.70 2.39 19.65
N LEU A 50 -5.33 3.54 19.39
CA LEU A 50 -6.20 4.20 20.37
C LEU A 50 -7.46 3.35 20.61
N TYR A 51 -8.00 2.75 19.55
CA TYR A 51 -9.08 1.77 19.65
C TYR A 51 -8.70 0.61 20.58
N TYR A 52 -7.51 0.02 20.40
CA TYR A 52 -7.08 -1.13 21.20
C TYR A 52 -6.88 -0.77 22.68
N LEU A 53 -6.32 0.41 22.98
CA LEU A 53 -6.17 0.90 24.35
C LEU A 53 -7.53 1.15 25.03
N TRP A 54 -8.46 1.80 24.32
CA TRP A 54 -9.81 2.02 24.84
C TRP A 54 -10.53 0.69 25.11
N LYS A 55 -10.40 -0.28 24.20
CA LYS A 55 -11.01 -1.61 24.37
C LYS A 55 -10.48 -2.34 25.59
N GLU A 56 -9.18 -2.26 25.86
CA GLU A 56 -8.57 -2.84 27.07
C GLU A 56 -9.09 -2.17 28.36
N GLY A 57 -9.25 -0.85 28.36
CA GLY A 57 -9.77 -0.11 29.52
C GLY A 57 -11.25 -0.37 29.84
N ASN A 58 -12.02 -0.95 28.92
CA ASN A 58 -13.44 -1.29 29.14
C ASN A 58 -13.65 -2.74 29.60
N VAL A 59 -12.57 -3.48 29.89
CA VAL A 59 -12.69 -4.82 30.45
C VAL A 59 -13.25 -4.71 31.89
N PRO A 60 -14.36 -5.42 32.22
CA PRO A 60 -14.97 -5.35 33.54
C PRO A 60 -14.03 -5.75 34.69
N ASP A 61 -14.15 -5.07 35.84
CA ASP A 61 -13.29 -5.29 37.02
C ASP A 61 -13.36 -6.72 37.60
N ASN A 62 -14.48 -7.42 37.37
CA ASN A 62 -14.68 -8.81 37.82
C ASN A 62 -13.96 -9.84 36.93
N LEU A 63 -13.42 -9.41 35.79
CA LEU A 63 -12.53 -10.19 34.94
C LEU A 63 -11.11 -9.77 35.26
N ASP A 64 -10.43 -10.54 36.12
CA ASP A 64 -9.00 -10.36 36.35
C ASP A 64 -8.25 -10.67 35.04
N PRO A 65 -7.73 -9.64 34.33
CA PRO A 65 -7.17 -9.83 33.00
C PRO A 65 -5.87 -10.66 33.02
N LEU A 66 -5.32 -10.92 34.22
CA LEU A 66 -4.14 -11.75 34.48
C LEU A 66 -4.51 -13.20 34.83
N LYS A 67 -5.78 -13.51 35.17
CA LYS A 67 -6.25 -14.85 35.55
C LYS A 67 -7.27 -15.46 34.58
N SER A 68 -7.94 -14.67 33.74
CA SER A 68 -8.62 -15.20 32.56
C SER A 68 -7.58 -15.86 31.67
N ASP A 69 -7.80 -17.09 31.21
CA ASP A 69 -6.84 -17.87 30.41
C ASP A 69 -6.16 -16.97 29.36
N LEU A 70 -4.90 -16.60 29.63
CA LEU A 70 -4.15 -15.55 28.94
C LEU A 70 -3.93 -15.85 27.44
N LYS A 71 -4.40 -17.03 26.99
CA LYS A 71 -4.45 -17.50 25.60
C LYS A 71 -5.60 -16.91 24.78
N ASP A 72 -6.62 -16.31 25.40
CA ASP A 72 -7.54 -15.39 24.70
C ASP A 72 -6.90 -14.02 24.40
N GLY A 73 -5.62 -13.86 24.78
CA GLY A 73 -4.76 -12.70 24.59
C GLY A 73 -4.35 -12.37 23.16
N LEU A 74 -5.13 -12.74 22.13
CA LEU A 74 -4.86 -12.40 20.74
C LEU A 74 -4.84 -10.87 20.53
N GLU A 75 -5.81 -10.17 21.11
CA GLU A 75 -5.92 -8.71 21.07
C GLU A 75 -4.82 -8.03 21.91
N ARG A 76 -4.42 -8.63 23.04
CA ARG A 76 -3.33 -8.11 23.89
C ARG A 76 -1.96 -8.33 23.24
N GLN A 77 -1.70 -9.51 22.67
CA GLN A 77 -0.49 -9.78 21.89
C GLN A 77 -0.41 -8.87 20.66
N ARG A 78 -1.56 -8.54 20.05
CA ARG A 78 -1.66 -7.55 18.99
C ARG A 78 -1.32 -6.15 19.50
N LEU A 79 -1.92 -5.69 20.58
CA LEU A 79 -1.59 -4.39 21.19
C LEU A 79 -0.11 -4.31 21.56
N ALA A 80 0.44 -5.35 22.19
CA ALA A 80 1.86 -5.42 22.51
C ALA A 80 2.74 -5.36 21.24
N ARG A 81 2.37 -6.05 20.15
CA ARG A 81 3.06 -5.95 18.86
C ARG A 81 2.95 -4.56 18.23
N LEU A 82 1.78 -3.92 18.29
CA LEU A 82 1.55 -2.57 17.77
C LEU A 82 2.36 -1.53 18.56
N LEU A 83 2.33 -1.60 19.89
CA LEU A 83 3.12 -0.73 20.76
C LEU A 83 4.62 -0.94 20.56
N SER A 84 5.07 -2.19 20.42
CA SER A 84 6.49 -2.52 20.16
C SER A 84 6.98 -2.01 18.80
N ARG A 85 6.12 -2.04 17.76
CA ARG A 85 6.44 -1.47 16.44
C ARG A 85 6.46 0.07 16.48
N GLY A 86 5.63 0.67 17.32
CA GLY A 86 5.44 2.11 17.44
C GLY A 86 4.16 2.57 16.75
N LEU A 87 3.48 3.53 17.38
CA LEU A 87 2.12 3.97 17.01
C LEU A 87 2.02 4.71 15.66
N ASN A 88 3.15 5.05 15.07
CA ASN A 88 3.23 5.84 13.85
C ASN A 88 3.88 5.06 12.70
N GLN A 89 3.93 3.73 12.79
CA GLN A 89 4.47 2.90 11.72
C GLN A 89 3.44 2.68 10.60
N PRO A 90 3.81 2.94 9.34
CA PRO A 90 2.95 2.62 8.21
C PRO A 90 2.72 1.11 8.11
N THR A 91 1.46 0.73 7.91
CA THR A 91 1.07 -0.67 7.63
C THR A 91 1.04 -0.95 6.13
N GLY A 92 0.79 0.09 5.33
CA GLY A 92 0.81 0.02 3.88
C GLY A 92 0.35 1.34 3.26
N TYR A 93 0.13 1.32 1.95
CA TYR A 93 -0.25 2.49 1.16
C TYR A 93 -1.44 2.18 0.26
N CYS A 94 -2.31 3.17 0.09
CA CYS A 94 -3.47 3.12 -0.78
C CYS A 94 -3.35 4.24 -1.83
N LEU A 95 -3.70 3.94 -3.07
CA LEU A 95 -3.82 4.93 -4.15
C LEU A 95 -5.23 4.83 -4.72
N PRO A 96 -6.13 5.79 -4.42
CA PRO A 96 -7.47 5.79 -4.99
C PRO A 96 -7.39 6.02 -6.49
N LEU A 97 -7.97 5.14 -7.30
CA LEU A 97 -7.90 5.23 -8.75
C LEU A 97 -9.27 5.15 -9.38
N ARG A 98 -9.46 5.92 -10.44
CA ARG A 98 -10.59 5.84 -11.35
C ARG A 98 -10.10 5.97 -12.79
N LYS A 99 -10.66 5.19 -13.69
CA LYS A 99 -10.46 5.38 -15.12
C LYS A 99 -11.46 6.42 -15.63
N HIS A 100 -10.96 7.47 -16.27
CA HIS A 100 -11.78 8.49 -16.89
C HIS A 100 -12.15 8.11 -18.33
N ASP A 101 -13.19 8.74 -18.89
CA ASP A 101 -13.74 8.40 -20.21
C ASP A 101 -12.73 8.62 -21.35
N ASP A 102 -11.76 9.52 -21.16
CA ASP A 102 -10.63 9.75 -22.08
C ASP A 102 -9.53 8.67 -21.99
N GLY A 103 -9.75 7.63 -21.19
CA GLY A 103 -8.80 6.56 -20.98
C GLY A 103 -7.64 6.92 -20.05
N LYS A 104 -7.64 8.07 -19.38
CA LYS A 104 -6.60 8.42 -18.39
C LYS A 104 -6.97 7.97 -16.99
N TRP A 105 -5.94 7.72 -16.19
CA TRP A 105 -6.14 7.45 -14.76
C TRP A 105 -6.29 8.77 -14.00
N GLN A 106 -7.26 8.79 -13.10
CA GLN A 106 -7.50 9.88 -12.17
C GLN A 106 -7.43 9.35 -10.75
N SER A 107 -7.06 10.23 -9.83
CA SER A 107 -6.98 9.95 -8.41
C SER A 107 -7.63 11.08 -7.62
N SER A 108 -7.82 10.89 -6.33
CA SER A 108 -8.50 11.82 -5.44
C SER A 108 -7.80 11.91 -4.10
N SER A 109 -7.75 13.11 -3.53
CA SER A 109 -7.28 13.29 -2.14
C SER A 109 -8.29 12.72 -1.16
N TRP A 110 -7.82 11.83 -0.29
CA TRP A 110 -8.60 11.37 0.86
C TRP A 110 -8.27 12.20 2.08
N THR A 111 -9.29 12.76 2.70
CA THR A 111 -9.18 13.49 3.96
C THR A 111 -9.96 12.73 5.02
N PHE A 112 -9.40 12.67 6.23
CA PHE A 112 -10.01 11.98 7.35
C PHE A 112 -10.19 12.95 8.50
N ARG A 113 -11.27 12.80 9.27
CA ARG A 113 -11.53 13.64 10.46
C ARG A 113 -10.39 13.60 11.49
N ARG A 114 -9.68 12.46 11.59
CA ARG A 114 -8.51 12.28 12.47
C ARG A 114 -7.18 12.62 11.79
N GLY A 115 -7.20 13.20 10.59
CA GLY A 115 -6.04 13.57 9.79
C GLY A 115 -5.35 12.42 9.05
N LYS A 116 -5.32 11.21 9.62
CA LYS A 116 -4.70 10.01 9.02
C LYS A 116 -5.72 8.90 8.74
N MET A 117 -5.36 8.00 7.81
CA MET A 117 -6.12 6.78 7.55
C MET A 117 -5.77 5.71 8.58
N TYR A 118 -6.66 5.51 9.53
CA TYR A 118 -6.57 4.42 10.50
C TYR A 118 -7.46 3.27 10.05
N LEU A 119 -6.88 2.07 9.99
CA LEU A 119 -7.54 0.88 9.48
C LEU A 119 -8.62 0.38 10.45
N ILE A 120 -9.66 -0.23 9.88
CA ILE A 120 -10.64 -0.99 10.66
C ILE A 120 -9.92 -2.15 11.34
N GLN A 121 -10.28 -2.48 12.58
CA GLN A 121 -9.68 -3.60 13.29
C GLN A 121 -9.89 -4.95 12.58
N GLY A 122 -8.87 -5.82 12.60
CA GLY A 122 -8.95 -7.17 12.08
C GLY A 122 -7.61 -7.69 11.55
N ASP A 123 -7.57 -8.98 11.21
CA ASP A 123 -6.37 -9.67 10.67
C ASP A 123 -6.35 -9.71 9.14
N SER A 124 -7.39 -9.21 8.48
CA SER A 124 -7.44 -9.13 7.03
C SER A 124 -6.35 -8.20 6.47
N PRO A 125 -5.93 -8.38 5.21
CA PRO A 125 -5.06 -7.43 4.54
C PRO A 125 -5.62 -6.00 4.57
N MET A 126 -4.73 -5.01 4.57
CA MET A 126 -5.09 -3.59 4.68
C MET A 126 -6.20 -3.17 3.69
N GLY A 127 -6.16 -3.67 2.46
CA GLY A 127 -7.14 -3.33 1.41
C GLY A 127 -8.58 -3.69 1.76
N LEU A 128 -8.80 -4.69 2.62
CA LEU A 128 -10.13 -5.09 3.10
C LEU A 128 -10.56 -4.34 4.38
N ARG A 129 -9.67 -3.52 4.94
CA ARG A 129 -9.87 -2.80 6.21
C ARG A 129 -9.82 -1.28 6.04
N LEU A 130 -10.01 -0.80 4.82
CA LEU A 130 -10.03 0.63 4.53
C LEU A 130 -11.29 1.27 5.13
N PRO A 131 -11.18 2.38 5.89
CA PRO A 131 -12.31 3.05 6.51
C PRO A 131 -13.07 3.95 5.52
N LEU A 132 -13.61 3.37 4.44
CA LEU A 132 -14.24 4.12 3.34
C LEU A 132 -15.44 4.97 3.80
N ASP A 133 -16.16 4.53 4.83
CA ASP A 133 -17.29 5.27 5.41
C ASP A 133 -16.86 6.50 6.22
N SER A 134 -15.57 6.62 6.54
CA SER A 134 -15.01 7.80 7.22
C SER A 134 -14.60 8.92 6.27
N LEU A 135 -14.68 8.68 4.95
CA LEU A 135 -14.41 9.69 3.94
C LEU A 135 -15.56 10.72 3.90
N PRO A 136 -15.29 11.97 3.48
CA PRO A 136 -16.33 12.97 3.32
C PRO A 136 -17.45 12.47 2.42
N TRP A 137 -18.69 12.67 2.86
CA TRP A 137 -19.84 12.34 2.04
C TRP A 137 -19.85 13.25 0.81
N VAL A 138 -19.92 12.63 -0.36
CA VAL A 138 -20.14 13.30 -1.64
C VAL A 138 -21.28 12.57 -2.34
N GLU A 139 -22.09 13.31 -3.09
CA GLU A 139 -23.13 12.70 -3.90
C GLU A 139 -22.48 11.76 -4.93
N ARG A 140 -22.72 10.45 -4.76
CA ARG A 140 -22.14 9.43 -5.62
C ARG A 140 -23.03 9.30 -6.84
N LYS A 141 -22.53 9.73 -8.00
CA LYS A 141 -23.15 9.36 -9.27
C LYS A 141 -22.94 7.86 -9.44
N ILE A 142 -24.00 7.07 -9.25
CA ILE A 142 -23.95 5.63 -9.47
C ILE A 142 -23.66 5.43 -10.96
N GLN A 143 -22.44 5.01 -11.27
CA GLN A 143 -22.14 4.50 -12.60
C GLN A 143 -22.60 3.05 -12.60
N GLU A 144 -23.45 2.70 -13.55
CA GLU A 144 -23.78 1.30 -13.79
C GLU A 144 -22.48 0.56 -14.11
N GLU A 145 -22.23 -0.53 -13.39
CA GLU A 145 -21.14 -1.43 -13.75
C GLU A 145 -21.38 -1.93 -15.17
N ARG A 146 -20.32 -2.00 -15.99
CA ARG A 146 -20.46 -2.53 -17.34
C ARG A 146 -20.92 -3.99 -17.28
N SER A 147 -21.79 -4.37 -18.22
CA SER A 147 -22.30 -5.73 -18.31
C SER A 147 -21.16 -6.71 -18.60
N LEU A 148 -21.13 -7.82 -17.87
CA LEU A 148 -20.20 -8.93 -18.13
C LEU A 148 -20.47 -9.64 -19.47
N PHE A 149 -21.64 -9.41 -20.05
CA PHE A 149 -22.07 -9.99 -21.33
C PHE A 149 -21.93 -9.02 -22.51
N GLU A 150 -21.40 -7.82 -22.28
CA GLU A 150 -21.14 -6.87 -23.36
C GLU A 150 -20.06 -7.44 -24.30
N GLU A 151 -20.31 -7.41 -25.62
CA GLU A 151 -19.30 -7.83 -26.59
C GLU A 151 -18.13 -6.84 -26.61
N HIS A 152 -16.91 -7.37 -26.67
CA HIS A 152 -15.70 -6.56 -26.64
C HIS A 152 -14.82 -6.83 -27.86
N PRO A 153 -14.19 -5.78 -28.43
CA PRO A 153 -13.14 -6.00 -29.39
C PRO A 153 -12.00 -6.81 -28.75
N PRO A 154 -11.24 -7.57 -29.54
CA PRO A 154 -10.05 -8.24 -29.02
C PRO A 154 -9.12 -7.20 -28.37
N LEU A 155 -8.47 -7.62 -27.29
CA LEU A 155 -7.40 -6.86 -26.67
C LEU A 155 -6.38 -6.42 -27.74
N GLN A 156 -5.98 -5.15 -27.72
CA GLN A 156 -4.98 -4.63 -28.65
C GLN A 156 -3.62 -5.30 -28.39
N GLU A 157 -2.71 -5.22 -29.37
CA GLU A 157 -1.37 -5.79 -29.24
C GLU A 157 -0.48 -4.87 -28.39
N PHE A 158 -0.54 -5.03 -27.07
CA PHE A 158 0.13 -4.11 -26.15
C PHE A 158 1.63 -4.39 -25.94
N HIS A 159 2.16 -5.55 -26.38
CA HIS A 159 3.55 -5.92 -26.04
C HIS A 159 4.59 -4.97 -26.63
N GLY A 160 4.39 -4.51 -27.88
CA GLY A 160 5.27 -3.52 -28.50
C GLY A 160 5.25 -2.18 -27.77
N GLU A 161 4.04 -1.69 -27.45
CA GLU A 161 3.87 -0.42 -26.73
C GLU A 161 4.43 -0.48 -25.30
N VAL A 162 4.17 -1.59 -24.58
CA VAL A 162 4.68 -1.81 -23.22
C VAL A 162 6.21 -1.93 -23.23
N ALA A 163 6.78 -2.71 -24.16
CA ALA A 163 8.24 -2.81 -24.31
C ALA A 163 8.87 -1.46 -24.67
N GLN A 164 8.20 -0.62 -25.48
CA GLN A 164 8.67 0.72 -25.80
C GLN A 164 8.70 1.63 -24.56
N ARG A 165 7.67 1.56 -23.70
CA ARG A 165 7.65 2.33 -22.44
C ARG A 165 8.79 1.95 -21.49
N TYR A 166 9.16 0.67 -21.43
CA TYR A 166 10.23 0.18 -20.55
C TYR A 166 11.63 0.19 -21.17
N SER A 167 11.77 0.44 -22.48
CA SER A 167 13.07 0.59 -23.16
C SER A 167 13.55 2.04 -23.23
N GLN A 168 12.66 3.01 -22.97
CA GLN A 168 13.04 4.39 -22.74
C GLN A 168 13.64 4.52 -21.33
N TRP A 169 14.96 4.66 -21.26
CA TRP A 169 15.66 5.06 -20.04
C TRP A 169 15.11 6.41 -19.58
N VAL A 170 14.41 6.43 -18.44
CA VAL A 170 14.09 7.67 -17.75
C VAL A 170 15.37 8.11 -17.05
N GLU A 171 15.96 9.18 -17.55
CA GLU A 171 17.14 9.83 -16.95
C GLU A 171 16.84 10.07 -15.45
N ALA A 172 17.78 9.67 -14.58
CA ALA A 172 17.61 9.87 -13.15
C ALA A 172 17.37 11.37 -12.86
N PRO A 173 16.50 11.73 -11.90
CA PRO A 173 16.35 13.13 -11.52
C PRO A 173 17.74 13.70 -11.15
N PRO A 174 18.00 15.00 -11.42
CA PRO A 174 19.31 15.59 -11.24
C PRO A 174 19.80 15.35 -9.81
N GLU A 175 21.07 14.99 -9.68
CA GLU A 175 21.75 14.73 -8.41
C GLU A 175 21.47 15.87 -7.44
N HIS A 176 20.94 15.55 -6.26
CA HIS A 176 20.85 16.52 -5.17
C HIS A 176 22.27 16.91 -4.74
N GLU A 177 22.50 18.21 -4.47
CA GLU A 177 23.79 18.85 -4.16
C GLU A 177 24.62 18.23 -3.01
N GLY A 178 24.13 17.17 -2.35
CA GLY A 178 24.79 16.50 -1.23
C GLY A 178 25.34 15.09 -1.51
N ILE A 179 25.31 14.60 -2.75
CA ILE A 179 25.86 13.28 -3.10
C ILE A 179 27.29 13.47 -3.60
N HIS A 180 28.29 13.09 -2.80
CA HIS A 180 29.68 13.01 -3.23
C HIS A 180 30.07 11.55 -3.45
N GLU A 181 30.67 11.26 -4.60
CA GLU A 181 31.20 9.94 -4.94
C GLU A 181 32.36 9.61 -3.99
N GLN A 182 32.23 8.50 -3.25
CA GLN A 182 33.24 8.09 -2.27
C GLN A 182 34.44 7.49 -3.00
N GLN A 183 35.56 8.23 -3.03
CA GLN A 183 36.81 7.74 -3.60
C GLN A 183 37.35 6.57 -2.78
N LEU A 184 37.46 5.40 -3.40
CA LEU A 184 38.14 4.23 -2.85
C LEU A 184 39.66 4.39 -3.08
N GLU A 185 40.39 4.79 -2.04
CA GLU A 185 41.86 4.70 -2.04
C GLU A 185 42.27 3.22 -1.99
N TYR A 186 42.78 2.73 -3.12
CA TYR A 186 43.50 1.46 -3.15
C TYR A 186 44.94 1.71 -2.68
N GLU A 187 45.22 1.43 -1.40
CA GLU A 187 46.60 1.23 -0.96
C GLU A 187 47.18 -0.01 -1.67
N LYS A 188 48.15 0.23 -2.55
CA LYS A 188 49.03 -0.80 -3.09
C LYS A 188 49.92 -1.31 -1.96
N ILE A 189 49.57 -2.44 -1.36
CA ILE A 189 50.52 -3.24 -0.59
C ILE A 189 51.30 -4.10 -1.59
N PHE A 190 52.57 -3.75 -1.82
CA PHE A 190 53.55 -4.59 -2.52
C PHE A 190 54.45 -5.26 -1.47
N ILE A 191 54.50 -6.60 -1.57
CA ILE A 191 55.38 -7.60 -0.92
C ILE A 191 55.13 -7.84 0.57
#